data_AF-A0A254TMY0-F1
#
_entry.id   AF-A0A254TMY0-F1
#
_cell.length_a   1.000
_cell.length_b   1.000
_cell.length_c   1.000
_cell.angle_alpha   90.00
_cell.angle_beta   90.00
_cell.angle_gamma   90.00
#
_symmetry.space_group_name_H-M   'P 1'
#
loop_
_entity.id
_entity.type
_entity.pdbx_description
1 polymer ?
#
loop_
_entity_poly.entity_id
_entity_poly.type
_entity_poly.pdbx_seq_one_letter_code
_entity_poly.pdbx_strand_id
1 'polypeptide(L)'
;MATLHGILTELGIENPVMHPDREEGHETGWMVDETFEPIIGKTYQIAFGRVPFGREMRNVIRTVRIDGPEPEQWFDVDEQRRLEDGLNLHSIKAFRRIA
;
A
#
# COMPACT_ATOMS: atom_id res chain seq x y z
N MET A 1 15.81 -7.05 16.41
CA MET A 1 15.40 -5.95 15.51
C MET A 1 15.01 -6.59 14.19
N ALA A 2 13.78 -6.36 13.74
CA ALA A 2 13.38 -6.79 12.41
C ALA A 2 14.09 -5.90 11.37
N THR A 3 14.55 -6.49 10.27
CA THR A 3 15.07 -5.72 9.13
C THR A 3 13.90 -5.23 8.28
N LEU A 4 14.06 -4.13 7.54
CA LEU A 4 13.04 -3.66 6.59
C LEU A 4 12.58 -4.78 5.65
N HIS A 5 13.52 -5.57 5.14
CA HIS A 5 13.22 -6.75 4.32
C HIS A 5 12.37 -7.79 5.06
N GLY A 6 12.64 -8.04 6.34
CA GLY A 6 11.84 -8.95 7.17
C GLY A 6 10.40 -8.47 7.32
N ILE A 7 10.20 -7.18 7.60
CA ILE A 7 8.85 -6.59 7.74
C ILE A 7 8.08 -6.65 6.41
N LEU A 8 8.73 -6.30 5.29
CA LEU A 8 8.10 -6.34 3.97
C LEU A 8 7.73 -7.78 3.58
N THR A 9 8.57 -8.77 3.89
CA THR A 9 8.27 -10.19 3.67
C THR A 9 7.06 -10.64 4.50
N GLU A 10 6.96 -10.24 5.76
CA GLU A 10 5.80 -10.55 6.62
C GLU A 10 4.49 -9.94 6.09
N LEU A 11 4.58 -8.81 5.38
CA LEU A 11 3.46 -8.17 4.68
C LEU A 11 3.15 -8.79 3.32
N GLY A 12 3.87 -9.84 2.90
CA GLY A 12 3.70 -10.50 1.60
C GLY A 12 4.33 -9.74 0.43
N ILE A 13 5.27 -8.83 0.69
CA ILE A 13 6.00 -8.07 -0.32
C ILE A 13 7.33 -8.80 -0.58
N GLU A 14 7.32 -9.70 -1.55
CA GLU A 14 8.43 -10.66 -1.77
C GLU A 14 9.59 -10.09 -2.61
N ASN A 15 9.37 -8.98 -3.34
CA ASN A 15 10.40 -8.27 -4.11
C ASN A 15 10.31 -6.75 -3.88
N PRO A 16 10.68 -6.24 -2.70
CA PRO A 16 10.78 -4.81 -2.52
C PRO A 16 11.90 -4.29 -3.40
N VAL A 17 11.59 -3.40 -4.34
CA VAL A 17 12.61 -2.65 -5.06
C VAL A 17 13.33 -1.78 -4.03
N MET A 18 14.46 -2.28 -3.53
CA MET A 18 15.35 -1.59 -2.62
C MET A 18 16.30 -0.75 -3.47
N HIS A 19 15.83 0.34 -4.07
CA HIS A 19 16.72 1.25 -4.77
C HIS A 19 17.39 2.20 -3.74
N PRO A 20 18.71 2.07 -3.49
CA PRO A 20 19.48 3.22 -3.09
C PRO A 20 19.62 4.11 -4.33
N ASP A 21 19.57 5.40 -4.09
CA ASP A 21 19.83 6.48 -5.04
C ASP A 21 18.67 6.98 -5.90
N ARG A 22 18.54 8.31 -5.80
CA ARG A 22 17.60 9.23 -6.43
C ARG A 22 17.72 9.18 -7.95
N GLU A 23 16.60 9.03 -8.65
CA GLU A 23 16.36 9.72 -9.94
C GLU A 23 14.89 10.13 -10.07
N GLU A 24 14.67 11.19 -10.83
CA GLU A 24 13.41 11.92 -10.97
C GLU A 24 12.35 11.09 -11.72
N GLY A 25 11.26 10.78 -11.01
CA GLY A 25 10.05 10.19 -11.57
C GLY A 25 10.04 8.66 -11.55
N HIS A 26 8.90 8.09 -11.17
CA HIS A 26 8.56 6.66 -11.26
C HIS A 26 9.13 5.76 -10.13
N GLU A 27 8.23 5.40 -9.21
CA GLU A 27 8.38 4.44 -8.09
C GLU A 27 9.30 4.83 -6.91
N THR A 28 8.70 5.10 -5.74
CA THR A 28 9.42 5.24 -4.46
C THR A 28 9.65 3.88 -3.80
N GLY A 29 10.65 3.80 -2.92
CA GLY A 29 10.78 2.67 -1.99
C GLY A 29 9.54 2.53 -1.08
N TRP A 30 9.37 1.35 -0.49
CA TRP A 30 8.34 1.10 0.52
C TRP A 30 8.68 1.84 1.82
N MET A 31 7.74 2.66 2.28
CA MET A 31 7.74 3.27 3.59
C MET A 31 6.97 2.37 4.55
N VAL A 32 7.52 2.15 5.74
CA VAL A 32 7.00 1.27 6.80
C VAL A 32 7.05 2.04 8.11
N ASP A 33 6.03 1.87 8.95
CA ASP A 33 5.89 2.58 10.24
C ASP A 33 5.85 4.12 10.13
N GLU A 34 5.57 4.64 8.92
CA GLU A 34 5.34 6.07 8.68
C GLU A 34 3.84 6.38 8.53
N THR A 35 3.45 7.59 8.90
CA THR A 35 2.09 8.09 8.67
C THR A 35 1.83 8.18 7.17
N PHE A 36 0.75 7.56 6.71
CA PHE A 36 0.36 7.66 5.31
C PHE A 36 -0.35 8.99 5.03
N GLU A 37 0.31 9.88 4.30
CA GLU A 37 -0.23 11.16 3.84
C GLU A 37 -0.39 11.14 2.30
N PRO A 38 -1.54 10.68 1.78
CA PRO A 38 -1.73 10.52 0.35
C PRO A 38 -1.88 11.86 -0.37
N ILE A 39 -1.36 11.93 -1.60
CA ILE A 39 -1.55 13.07 -2.50
C ILE A 39 -2.68 12.75 -3.47
N ILE A 40 -3.69 13.62 -3.52
CA ILE A 40 -4.81 13.50 -4.46
C ILE A 40 -4.28 13.48 -5.91
N GLY A 41 -4.82 12.58 -6.73
CA GLY A 41 -4.43 12.35 -8.12
C GLY A 41 -3.20 11.45 -8.29
N LYS A 42 -2.58 10.98 -7.20
CA LYS A 42 -1.44 10.06 -7.25
C LYS A 42 -1.84 8.61 -7.03
N THR A 43 -0.97 7.71 -7.49
CA THR A 43 -1.18 6.26 -7.37
C THR A 43 -0.14 5.66 -6.43
N TYR A 44 -0.62 4.81 -5.52
CA TYR A 44 0.17 4.14 -4.50
C TYR A 44 -0.07 2.64 -4.53
N GLN A 45 0.93 1.87 -4.13
CA GLN A 45 0.70 0.54 -3.59
C GLN A 45 0.65 0.63 -2.07
N ILE A 46 -0.36 0.02 -1.47
CA ILE A 46 -0.65 0.06 -0.05
C ILE A 46 -0.77 -1.36 0.46
N ALA A 47 -0.05 -1.67 1.54
CA ALA A 47 -0.14 -2.93 2.26
C ALA A 47 -0.91 -2.71 3.57
N PHE A 48 -2.00 -3.44 3.75
CA PHE A 48 -2.82 -3.44 4.98
C PHE A 48 -2.38 -4.53 5.97
N GLY A 49 -1.43 -5.39 5.56
CA GLY A 49 -1.04 -6.57 6.32
C GLY A 49 -2.13 -7.63 6.32
N ARG A 50 -2.22 -8.40 7.41
CA ARG A 50 -3.17 -9.51 7.54
C ARG A 50 -4.59 -9.01 7.80
N VAL A 51 -5.45 -9.13 6.79
CA VAL A 51 -6.87 -8.76 6.83
C VAL A 51 -7.73 -10.03 6.74
N PRO A 52 -8.87 -10.11 7.46
CA PRO A 52 -9.83 -11.20 7.29
C PRO A 52 -10.50 -11.13 5.91
N PHE A 53 -10.40 -12.21 5.14
CA PHE A 53 -11.06 -12.36 3.85
C PHE A 53 -11.88 -13.66 3.88
N GLY A 54 -13.18 -13.53 4.13
CA GLY A 54 -14.05 -14.68 4.38
C GLY A 54 -13.66 -15.44 5.66
N ARG A 55 -13.15 -16.67 5.53
CA ARG A 55 -12.72 -17.52 6.66
C ARG A 55 -11.21 -17.52 6.90
N GLU A 56 -10.44 -16.78 6.11
CA GLU A 56 -8.97 -16.82 6.14
C GLU A 56 -8.39 -15.44 6.41
N MET A 57 -7.22 -15.41 7.06
CA MET A 57 -6.41 -14.20 7.20
C MET A 57 -5.37 -14.16 6.09
N ARG A 58 -5.41 -13.14 5.24
CA ARG A 58 -4.49 -12.97 4.10
C ARG A 58 -3.78 -11.64 4.15
N ASN A 59 -2.54 -11.60 3.66
CA ASN A 59 -1.87 -10.33 3.40
C ASN A 59 -2.53 -9.64 2.22
N VAL A 60 -2.90 -8.37 2.40
CA VAL A 60 -3.59 -7.58 1.38
C VAL A 60 -2.69 -6.42 0.96
N ILE A 61 -2.37 -6.41 -0.33
CA ILE A 61 -1.72 -5.30 -1.02
C ILE A 61 -2.69 -4.82 -2.10
N ARG A 62 -2.83 -3.50 -2.26
CA ARG A 62 -3.67 -2.88 -3.28
C ARG A 62 -2.96 -1.74 -3.99
N THR A 63 -3.20 -1.65 -5.28
CA THR A 63 -2.82 -0.49 -6.10
C THR A 63 -3.99 0.47 -6.14
N VAL A 64 -3.84 1.65 -5.53
CA VAL A 64 -4.93 2.63 -5.39
C VAL A 64 -4.56 3.97 -6.00
N ARG A 65 -5.51 4.59 -6.70
CA ARG A 65 -5.47 6.01 -7.08
C ARG A 65 -6.27 6.81 -6.05
N ILE A 66 -5.66 7.88 -5.54
CA ILE A 66 -6.24 8.75 -4.52
C ILE A 66 -7.15 9.78 -5.21
N ASP A 67 -8.45 9.51 -5.30
CA ASP A 67 -9.39 10.45 -5.95
C ASP A 67 -9.95 11.51 -4.97
N GLY A 68 -9.74 11.31 -3.66
CA GLY A 68 -10.17 12.23 -2.62
C GLY A 68 -9.42 11.99 -1.31
N PRO A 69 -9.58 12.89 -0.32
CA PRO A 69 -8.88 12.79 0.96
C PRO A 69 -9.25 11.54 1.76
N GLU A 70 -10.48 11.04 1.62
CA GLU A 70 -10.99 9.92 2.42
C GLU A 70 -10.79 8.57 1.71
N PRO A 71 -10.45 7.48 2.43
CA PRO A 71 -10.25 6.15 1.85
C PRO A 71 -11.42 5.61 1.01
N GLU A 72 -12.66 5.94 1.37
CA GLU A 72 -13.88 5.53 0.63
C GLU A 72 -13.98 6.16 -0.77
N GLN A 73 -13.15 7.18 -1.02
CA GLN A 73 -13.04 7.83 -2.31
C GLN A 73 -11.91 7.24 -3.15
N TRP A 74 -11.06 6.37 -2.60
CA TRP A 74 -9.93 5.81 -3.34
C TRP A 74 -10.41 4.76 -4.34
N PHE A 75 -9.70 4.71 -5.47
CA PHE A 75 -10.02 3.80 -6.57
C PHE A 75 -8.99 2.69 -6.64
N ASP A 76 -9.45 1.44 -6.47
CA ASP A 76 -8.66 0.24 -6.70
C ASP A 76 -8.44 0.06 -8.21
N VAL A 77 -7.19 0.23 -8.63
CA VAL A 77 -6.79 0.19 -10.04
C VAL A 77 -6.86 -1.23 -10.58
N ASP A 78 -6.52 -2.23 -9.77
CA ASP A 78 -6.45 -3.63 -10.21
C ASP A 78 -7.87 -4.22 -10.34
N GLU A 79 -8.76 -3.88 -9.40
CA GLU A 79 -10.13 -4.35 -9.40
C GLU A 79 -11.11 -3.44 -10.17
N GLN A 80 -10.62 -2.31 -10.71
CA GLN A 80 -11.39 -1.31 -11.48
C GLN A 80 -12.67 -0.84 -10.76
N ARG A 81 -12.58 -0.67 -9.44
CA ARG A 81 -13.70 -0.25 -8.57
C ARG A 81 -13.20 0.62 -7.43
N ARG A 82 -14.12 1.18 -6.64
CA ARG A 82 -13.74 1.84 -5.39
C ARG A 82 -13.12 0.84 -4.43
N LEU A 83 -12.14 1.31 -3.65
CA LEU A 83 -11.53 0.51 -2.61
C LEU A 83 -12.62 -0.03 -1.68
N GLU A 84 -12.57 -1.34 -1.43
CA GLU A 84 -13.60 -2.05 -0.67
C GLU A 84 -13.77 -1.44 0.73
N ASP A 85 -15.02 -1.15 1.12
CA ASP A 85 -15.36 -0.46 2.38
C ASP A 85 -14.71 -1.11 3.62
N GLY A 86 -14.55 -2.44 3.60
CA GLY A 86 -13.89 -3.17 4.68
C GLY A 86 -12.40 -2.83 4.82
N LEU A 87 -11.69 -2.61 3.70
CA LEU A 87 -10.25 -2.30 3.69
C LEU A 87 -9.95 -0.91 4.25
N ASN A 88 -10.88 0.04 4.08
CA ASN A 88 -10.77 1.41 4.60
C ASN A 88 -10.69 1.46 6.14
N LEU A 89 -11.16 0.41 6.82
CA LEU A 89 -11.12 0.29 8.28
C LEU A 89 -9.79 -0.30 8.80
N HIS A 90 -8.94 -0.80 7.92
CA HIS A 90 -7.67 -1.42 8.29
C HIS A 90 -6.52 -0.40 8.23
N SER A 91 -5.61 -0.48 9.20
CA SER A 91 -4.43 0.38 9.22
C SER A 91 -3.48 0.03 8.07
N ILE A 92 -2.99 1.06 7.39
CA ILE A 92 -1.91 0.93 6.42
C ILE A 92 -0.62 0.59 7.17
N LYS A 93 0.07 -0.47 6.74
CA LYS A 93 1.31 -0.98 7.34
C LYS A 93 2.54 -0.59 6.53
N ALA A 94 2.38 -0.53 5.21
CA ALA A 94 3.41 -0.03 4.32
C ALA A 94 2.77 0.61 3.10
N PHE A 95 3.49 1.54 2.46
CA PHE A 95 3.05 2.15 1.22
C PHE A 95 4.23 2.56 0.35
N ARG A 96 4.01 2.64 -0.96
CA ARG A 96 4.91 3.31 -1.91
C ARG A 96 4.13 4.04 -2.97
N ARG A 97 4.65 5.17 -3.43
CA ARG A 97 4.10 5.89 -4.59
C ARG A 97 4.64 5.26 -5.87
N ILE A 98 3.80 5.06 -6.86
CA ILE A 98 4.20 4.47 -8.15
C ILE A 98 3.97 5.39 -9.36
N ALA A 99 3.10 6.41 -9.27
CA ALA A 99 2.89 7.44 -10.31
C ALA A 99 2.28 8.73 -9.74
#